data_AF-A0A5C7UL60-F1
#
_entry.id   AF-A0A5C7UL60-F1
#
_cell.length_a   1.000
_cell.length_b   1.000
_cell.length_c   1.000
_cell.angle_alpha   90.00
_cell.angle_beta   90.00
_cell.angle_gamma   90.00
#
_symmetry.space_group_name_H-M   'P 1'
#
loop_
_entity.id
_entity.type
_entity.pdbx_description
1 polymer ?
#
loop_
_entity_poly.entity_id
_entity_poly.type
_entity_poly.pdbx_seq_one_letter_code
_entity_poly.pdbx_strand_id
1 'polypeptide(L)'
;MVESQMNHRHIVVKHVENIVRMNIVIEDQTPQIRSVARDMLINCSGIREISRVFDICTYCVLGLLVSFKDLCWIPQHTHYHQVEVDEVYSLVQNKNKKVWILYAYCKKSRKILAVTLGKRSRKTVR
;
A
#
# COMPACT_ATOMS: atom_id res chain seq x y z
N MET A 1 27.04 -17.73 -2.81
CA MET A 1 27.60 -18.04 -1.49
C MET A 1 27.69 -16.74 -0.73
N VAL A 2 26.74 -16.48 0.16
CA VAL A 2 26.78 -15.42 1.18
C VAL A 2 26.07 -16.03 2.38
N GLU A 3 26.82 -16.29 3.44
CA GLU A 3 26.30 -16.72 4.73
C GLU A 3 25.35 -15.66 5.29
N SER A 4 24.21 -16.11 5.81
CA SER A 4 23.40 -15.33 6.73
C SER A 4 23.24 -16.19 7.98
N GLN A 5 24.10 -15.94 8.95
CA GLN A 5 23.99 -16.47 10.30
C GLN A 5 22.76 -15.84 10.96
N MET A 6 21.80 -16.68 11.35
CA MET A 6 20.73 -16.31 12.28
C MET A 6 21.39 -15.92 13.60
N ASN A 7 21.32 -14.65 13.98
CA ASN A 7 21.59 -14.26 15.36
C ASN A 7 20.56 -13.21 15.79
N HIS A 8 20.01 -13.41 16.97
CA HIS A 8 19.03 -12.53 17.58
C HIS A 8 19.59 -11.11 17.66
N ARG A 9 19.06 -10.17 16.87
CA ARG A 9 18.84 -8.73 17.18
C ARG A 9 18.73 -7.91 15.89
N HIS A 10 17.54 -7.36 15.69
CA HIS A 10 17.16 -6.27 14.78
C HIS A 10 16.98 -6.57 13.28
N ILE A 11 15.79 -6.23 12.78
CA ILE A 11 15.41 -6.27 11.36
C ILE A 11 15.70 -4.89 10.74
N VAL A 12 16.48 -4.85 9.67
CA VAL A 12 16.85 -3.63 8.94
C VAL A 12 15.99 -3.50 7.68
N VAL A 13 15.25 -2.39 7.54
CA VAL A 13 14.40 -2.10 6.36
C VAL A 13 15.23 -1.37 5.30
N LYS A 14 15.22 -1.84 4.04
CA LYS A 14 15.90 -1.19 2.90
C LYS A 14 14.89 -0.67 1.88
N HIS A 15 15.12 0.56 1.41
CA HIS A 15 14.34 1.29 0.41
C HIS A 15 14.48 0.66 -0.99
N VAL A 16 13.40 0.58 -1.77
CA VAL A 16 13.41 0.07 -3.16
C VAL A 16 12.66 1.05 -4.05
N GLU A 17 13.39 1.74 -4.94
CA GLU A 17 12.82 2.69 -5.90
C GLU A 17 12.69 2.05 -7.30
N ASN A 18 11.53 2.21 -7.94
CA ASN A 18 11.35 2.20 -9.39
C ASN A 18 9.91 2.64 -9.74
N ILE A 19 9.72 3.82 -10.35
CA ILE A 19 8.40 4.26 -10.86
C ILE A 19 8.57 5.00 -12.20
N VAL A 20 7.86 4.51 -13.22
CA VAL A 20 7.65 5.15 -14.53
C VAL A 20 6.55 6.22 -14.39
N ARG A 21 6.80 7.41 -14.94
CA ARG A 21 5.93 8.60 -14.85
C ARG A 21 4.79 8.54 -15.86
N MET A 22 3.58 8.84 -15.39
CA MET A 22 2.45 9.28 -16.21
C MET A 22 1.69 10.31 -15.39
N ASN A 23 1.75 11.58 -15.79
CA ASN A 23 1.07 12.70 -15.14
C ASN A 23 -0.29 12.91 -15.81
N ILE A 24 -1.36 12.87 -15.04
CA ILE A 24 -2.69 13.32 -15.48
C ILE A 24 -3.15 14.34 -14.44
N VAL A 25 -3.20 15.60 -14.85
CA VAL A 25 -3.69 16.73 -14.06
C VAL A 25 -5.19 16.82 -14.32
N ILE A 26 -6.00 16.67 -13.27
CA ILE A 26 -7.45 16.88 -13.33
C ILE A 26 -7.72 18.23 -12.66
N GLU A 27 -8.21 19.19 -13.44
CA GLU A 27 -8.59 20.53 -12.99
C GLU A 27 -9.73 20.49 -11.96
N ASP A 28 -9.64 21.48 -11.08
CA ASP A 28 -10.31 21.74 -9.81
C ASP A 28 -11.82 21.37 -9.74
N GLN A 29 -12.11 20.22 -9.14
CA GLN A 29 -13.36 20.00 -8.42
C GLN A 29 -13.07 20.38 -6.97
N THR A 30 -13.91 21.26 -6.41
CA THR A 30 -13.79 21.94 -5.12
C THR A 30 -12.98 21.15 -4.07
N PRO A 31 -11.92 21.72 -3.46
CA PRO A 31 -10.96 21.00 -2.60
C PRO A 31 -11.59 20.12 -1.51
N GLN A 32 -12.76 20.51 -1.02
CA GLN A 32 -13.56 19.78 -0.05
C GLN A 32 -14.09 18.43 -0.58
N ILE A 33 -14.57 18.36 -1.82
CA ILE A 33 -15.09 17.13 -2.43
C ILE A 33 -13.96 16.12 -2.56
N ARG A 34 -12.80 16.57 -3.04
CA ARG A 34 -11.61 15.73 -3.17
C ARG A 34 -11.15 15.18 -1.82
N SER A 35 -11.25 15.97 -0.76
CA SER A 35 -10.91 15.52 0.59
C SER A 35 -11.85 14.43 1.10
N VAL A 36 -13.16 14.64 0.98
CA VAL A 36 -14.14 13.65 1.44
C VAL A 36 -14.09 12.39 0.58
N ALA A 37 -13.92 12.52 -0.74
CA ALA A 37 -13.74 11.38 -1.64
C ALA A 37 -12.49 10.55 -1.30
N ARG A 38 -11.40 11.21 -0.89
CA ARG A 38 -10.20 10.52 -0.36
C ARG A 38 -10.54 9.73 0.90
N ASP A 39 -11.25 10.33 1.85
CA ASP A 39 -11.60 9.66 3.09
C ASP A 39 -12.55 8.47 2.83
N MET A 40 -13.45 8.61 1.86
CA MET A 40 -14.28 7.51 1.38
C MET A 40 -13.46 6.36 0.78
N LEU A 41 -12.42 6.66 -0.03
CA LEU A 41 -11.51 5.65 -0.57
C LEU A 41 -10.74 4.93 0.56
N ILE A 42 -10.26 5.66 1.56
CA ILE A 42 -9.56 5.10 2.74
C ILE A 42 -10.50 4.19 3.54
N ASN A 43 -11.78 4.57 3.65
CA ASN A 43 -12.84 3.78 4.27
C ASN A 43 -13.41 2.68 3.34
N CYS A 44 -12.67 2.30 2.29
CA CYS A 44 -13.00 1.20 1.37
C CYS A 44 -14.31 1.38 0.58
N SER A 45 -14.78 2.62 0.41
CA SER A 45 -15.94 2.89 -0.45
C SER A 45 -15.59 2.60 -1.91
N GLY A 46 -16.50 1.93 -2.62
CA GLY A 46 -16.29 1.62 -4.03
C GLY A 46 -16.22 2.89 -4.88
N ILE A 47 -15.34 2.91 -5.90
CA ILE A 47 -15.18 4.08 -6.80
C ILE A 47 -16.49 4.49 -7.49
N ARG A 48 -17.40 3.53 -7.72
CA ARG A 48 -18.74 3.78 -8.27
C ARG A 48 -19.69 4.42 -7.26
N GLU A 49 -19.56 4.08 -5.97
CA GLU A 49 -20.35 4.74 -4.92
C GLU A 49 -19.94 6.20 -4.80
N ILE A 50 -18.64 6.47 -4.73
CA ILE A 50 -18.12 7.83 -4.65
C ILE A 50 -18.56 8.66 -5.85
N SER A 51 -18.49 8.07 -7.04
CA SER A 51 -18.99 8.67 -8.28
C SER A 51 -20.48 9.02 -8.19
N ARG A 52 -21.32 8.15 -7.64
CA ARG A 52 -22.76 8.41 -7.42
C ARG A 52 -23.02 9.49 -6.37
N VAL A 53 -22.29 9.47 -5.25
CA VAL A 53 -22.50 10.42 -4.14
C VAL A 53 -22.16 11.85 -4.54
N PHE A 54 -21.09 12.05 -5.30
CA PHE A 54 -20.62 13.37 -5.69
C PHE A 54 -20.97 13.78 -7.12
N ASP A 55 -21.68 12.93 -7.86
CA ASP A 55 -21.99 13.12 -9.29
C ASP A 55 -20.75 13.45 -10.14
N ILE A 56 -19.64 12.76 -9.85
CA ILE A 56 -18.38 12.90 -10.58
C ILE A 56 -18.08 11.65 -11.38
N CYS A 57 -17.31 11.81 -12.45
CA CYS A 57 -16.93 10.70 -13.31
C CYS A 57 -16.11 9.63 -12.56
N THR A 58 -16.33 8.34 -12.84
CA THR A 58 -15.54 7.26 -12.21
C THR A 58 -14.04 7.37 -12.49
N TYR A 59 -13.68 7.90 -13.67
CA TYR A 59 -12.30 8.20 -14.05
C TYR A 59 -11.66 9.26 -13.13
N CYS A 60 -12.44 10.23 -12.68
CA CYS A 60 -12.02 11.29 -11.77
C CYS A 60 -11.63 10.70 -10.41
N VAL A 61 -12.45 9.78 -9.88
CA VAL A 61 -12.18 9.03 -8.65
C VAL A 61 -10.96 8.12 -8.81
N LEU A 62 -10.82 7.46 -9.96
CA LEU A 62 -9.64 6.64 -10.26
C LEU A 62 -8.36 7.48 -10.32
N GLY A 63 -8.40 8.66 -10.94
CA GLY A 63 -7.29 9.61 -10.97
C GLY A 63 -6.88 10.05 -9.56
N LEU A 64 -7.85 10.30 -8.69
CA LEU A 64 -7.59 10.56 -7.26
C LEU A 64 -6.90 9.36 -6.60
N LEU A 65 -7.39 8.14 -6.80
CA LEU A 65 -6.77 6.94 -6.24
C LEU A 65 -5.31 6.76 -6.70
N VAL A 66 -5.04 6.97 -7.99
CA VAL A 66 -3.70 6.88 -8.57
C VAL A 66 -2.77 7.98 -8.05
N SER A 67 -3.31 9.15 -7.66
CA SER A 67 -2.51 10.23 -7.09
C SER A 67 -1.82 9.86 -5.76
N PHE A 68 -2.26 8.79 -5.09
CA PHE A 68 -1.63 8.30 -3.85
C PHE A 68 -0.45 7.33 -4.07
N LYS A 69 -0.10 7.03 -5.33
CA LYS A 69 0.95 6.05 -5.64
C LYS A 69 2.32 6.40 -5.04
N ASP A 70 2.60 7.70 -4.88
CA ASP A 70 3.90 8.23 -4.46
C ASP A 70 3.95 8.52 -2.95
N LEU A 71 2.97 8.03 -2.17
CA LEU A 71 2.95 8.21 -0.73
C LEU A 71 4.15 7.46 -0.10
N CYS A 72 5.22 8.21 0.20
CA CYS A 72 6.43 7.65 0.75
C CYS A 72 6.24 7.31 2.23
N TRP A 73 6.62 6.09 2.60
CA TRP A 73 6.58 5.64 3.98
C TRP A 73 7.92 5.94 4.68
N ILE A 74 7.87 6.73 5.75
CA ILE A 74 9.05 7.09 6.54
C ILE A 74 9.14 6.17 7.76
N PRO A 75 10.18 5.32 7.88
CA PRO A 75 10.36 4.49 9.06
C PRO A 75 10.65 5.35 10.29
N GLN A 76 9.92 5.10 11.38
CA GLN A 76 10.08 5.88 12.62
C GLN A 76 11.27 5.42 13.46
N HIS A 77 11.68 4.17 13.29
CA HIS A 77 12.81 3.59 14.01
C HIS A 77 13.68 2.81 13.04
N THR A 78 14.98 2.81 13.31
CA THR A 78 15.96 2.00 12.58
C THR A 78 15.90 0.53 12.97
N HIS A 79 15.39 0.23 14.17
CA HIS A 79 15.35 -1.12 14.71
C HIS A 79 14.09 -1.38 15.53
N TYR A 80 13.56 -2.60 15.43
CA TYR A 80 12.39 -3.07 16.18
C TYR A 80 12.74 -4.34 16.96
N HIS A 81 12.22 -4.47 18.19
CA HIS A 81 12.51 -5.61 19.06
C HIS A 81 11.68 -6.85 18.71
N GLN A 82 10.40 -6.63 18.39
CA GLN A 82 9.47 -7.68 18.00
C GLN A 82 8.62 -7.17 16.84
N VAL A 83 8.48 -8.00 15.82
CA VAL A 83 7.70 -7.75 14.61
C VAL A 83 6.87 -9.00 14.33
N GLU A 84 5.59 -8.79 14.10
CA GLU A 84 4.64 -9.81 13.65
C GLU A 84 4.56 -9.72 12.12
N VAL A 85 4.67 -10.84 11.43
CA VAL A 85 4.54 -10.91 9.98
C VAL A 85 3.32 -11.74 9.66
N ASP A 86 2.47 -11.22 8.78
CA ASP A 86 1.25 -11.89 8.36
C ASP A 86 1.04 -11.72 6.85
N GLU A 87 0.22 -12.60 6.29
CA GLU A 87 -0.01 -12.71 4.87
C GLU A 87 -1.49 -12.87 4.52
N VAL A 88 -1.92 -12.11 3.52
CA VAL A 88 -3.25 -12.25 2.91
C VAL A 88 -3.09 -12.27 1.39
N TYR A 89 -4.11 -12.72 0.68
CA TYR A 89 -4.12 -12.62 -0.78
C TYR A 89 -5.45 -12.09 -1.28
N SER A 90 -5.39 -11.44 -2.44
CA SER A 90 -6.58 -11.06 -3.21
C SER A 90 -6.45 -11.51 -4.66
N LEU A 91 -7.57 -11.55 -5.37
CA LEU A 91 -7.65 -11.87 -6.78
C LEU A 91 -7.68 -10.58 -7.58
N VAL A 92 -6.71 -10.39 -8.49
CA VAL A 92 -6.54 -9.13 -9.23
C VAL A 92 -6.76 -9.38 -10.72
N GLN A 93 -7.62 -8.59 -11.36
CA GLN A 93 -8.06 -8.69 -12.77
C GLN A 93 -8.88 -9.96 -13.11
N ASN A 94 -8.45 -11.14 -12.69
CA ASN A 94 -9.18 -12.40 -12.89
C ASN A 94 -9.06 -13.34 -11.68
N LYS A 95 -9.91 -14.38 -11.63
CA LYS A 95 -9.98 -15.31 -10.49
C LYS A 95 -8.78 -16.25 -10.34
N ASN A 96 -7.90 -16.31 -11.34
CA ASN A 96 -6.72 -17.16 -11.32
C ASN A 96 -5.47 -16.42 -10.85
N LYS A 97 -5.48 -15.08 -10.89
CA LYS A 97 -4.33 -14.25 -10.52
C LYS A 97 -4.41 -13.84 -9.05
N LYS A 98 -3.78 -14.65 -8.20
CA LYS A 98 -3.53 -14.34 -6.79
C LYS A 98 -2.38 -13.35 -6.64
N VAL A 99 -2.64 -12.24 -5.95
CA VAL A 99 -1.62 -11.30 -5.49
C VAL A 99 -1.57 -11.38 -3.97
N TRP A 100 -0.39 -11.72 -3.46
CA TRP A 100 -0.13 -11.85 -2.04
C TRP A 100 0.32 -10.51 -1.47
N ILE A 101 -0.23 -10.17 -0.33
CA ILE A 101 0.09 -9.02 0.49
C ILE A 101 0.77 -9.58 1.73
N LEU A 102 2.05 -9.27 1.90
CA LEU A 102 2.76 -9.58 3.14
C LEU A 102 3.05 -8.28 3.84
N TYR A 103 2.79 -8.25 5.14
CA TYR A 103 3.01 -7.06 5.93
C TYR A 103 3.71 -7.40 7.24
N ALA A 104 4.59 -6.49 7.65
CA ALA A 104 5.25 -6.51 8.94
C ALA A 104 4.55 -5.51 9.86
N TYR A 105 4.23 -5.92 11.08
CA TYR A 105 3.51 -5.12 12.06
C TYR A 105 4.26 -5.12 13.38
N CYS A 106 4.39 -3.95 14.00
CA CYS A 106 4.95 -3.82 15.33
C CYS A 106 3.83 -3.63 16.35
N LYS A 107 3.63 -4.62 17.21
CA LYS A 107 2.61 -4.59 18.27
C LYS A 107 2.82 -3.43 19.27
N LYS A 108 4.08 -3.09 19.58
CA LYS A 108 4.42 -2.01 20.52
C LYS A 108 4.04 -0.63 19.97
N SER A 109 4.35 -0.33 18.72
CA SER A 109 4.02 0.95 18.09
C SER A 109 2.64 0.98 17.45
N ARG A 110 1.97 -0.18 17.32
CA ARG A 110 0.72 -0.38 16.57
C ARG A 110 0.79 0.14 15.14
N LYS A 111 1.90 -0.13 14.46
CA LYS A 111 2.17 0.38 13.10
C LYS A 111 2.61 -0.72 12.16
N ILE A 112 2.21 -0.58 10.89
CA ILE A 112 2.74 -1.34 9.77
C ILE A 112 4.16 -0.81 9.48
N LEU A 113 5.11 -1.72 9.37
CA LEU A 113 6.54 -1.48 9.15
C LEU A 113 6.99 -1.75 7.71
N ALA A 114 6.29 -2.61 7.01
CA ALA A 114 6.58 -2.90 5.62
C ALA A 114 5.35 -3.56 5.03
N VAL A 115 5.12 -3.32 3.75
CA VAL A 115 4.14 -4.07 2.96
C VAL A 115 4.78 -4.40 1.62
N THR A 116 4.60 -5.63 1.17
CA THR A 116 4.99 -6.05 -0.17
C THR A 116 3.82 -6.73 -0.85
N LEU A 117 3.69 -6.48 -2.15
CA LEU A 117 2.64 -7.01 -3.01
C LEU A 117 3.29 -7.83 -4.12
N GLY A 118 2.84 -9.06 -4.36
CA GLY A 118 3.38 -9.83 -5.47
C GLY A 118 3.03 -11.31 -5.49
N LYS A 119 3.88 -12.09 -6.15
CA LYS A 119 3.76 -13.55 -6.16
C LYS A 119 4.22 -14.11 -4.81
N ARG A 120 3.56 -15.15 -4.32
CA ARG A 120 4.07 -15.92 -3.18
C ARG A 120 5.36 -16.61 -3.60
N SER A 121 6.45 -16.30 -2.92
CA SER A 121 7.72 -16.95 -3.16
C SER A 121 8.43 -17.22 -1.83
N ARG A 122 9.30 -18.23 -1.81
CA ARG A 122 10.14 -18.56 -0.64
C ARG A 122 11.10 -17.43 -0.25
N LYS A 123 11.30 -16.44 -1.12
CA LYS A 123 12.08 -15.22 -0.86
C LYS A 123 11.28 -14.17 -0.08
N THR A 124 9.96 -14.31 -0.05
CA THR A 124 9.01 -13.35 0.52
C THR A 124 8.48 -13.85 1.87
N VAL A 125 8.45 -15.17 2.11
CA VAL A 125 7.86 -15.84 3.30
C VAL A 125 8.95 -16.50 4.17
N ARG A 126 10.01 -15.78 4.57
CA ARG A 126 11.04 -16.33 5.47
C ARG A 126 11.15 -15.55 6.76
#